data_AF-A0A1A0IHQ7-F1
#
_entry.id   AF-A0A1A0IHQ7-F1
#
_cell.length_a   1.000
_cell.length_b   1.000
_cell.length_c   1.000
_cell.angle_alpha   90.00
_cell.angle_beta   90.00
_cell.angle_gamma   90.00
#
_symmetry.space_group_name_H-M   'P 1'
#
loop_
_entity.id
_entity.type
_entity.pdbx_description
1 polymer ?
#
loop_
_entity_poly.entity_id
_entity_poly.type
_entity_poly.pdbx_seq_one_letter_code
_entity_poly.pdbx_strand_id
1 'polypeptide(L)'
;MGTRVSGGSNSAYKVDSDILTTGPIEGSTKHYVDVDGLRVPQRRINLTNGEHLDVYDTSGPYTDSTAVIDVEAGLARTRDEWHRPDPVDGASTQLAWARAGLVTDEMRFIAARENVDVELVRSEVAAGRAVIPANHRHPESEPMIIGKAFAVKINANIGNSAVTSSIAEEVEKMVWATRWGADTIMDLSTGDDIHLTREWIMRNSPVPVGTVPIYQALEKVKGDPTKLTWEMYRDTVIEQAEQGVDYMTVHAGVLLRYVPLTARRVTGIVSRGGSIMAAWCLAHHEESFLYTHFDELCEIFARYDITFSLGDGLRPGSIADANDEAQFAELRTLGELTRIAKSHGVQVMIEGPGHIPMHKIVENVRLEEELCEEAPFYTLGPLATDIAPAYDHITSAIGAAMIAQAGTAMLCYVTPKEHLGLPDRDDVKVGVITYKIAAHSADLAKGHPRAQERDDALSKARFEFRWTDQFNLALDPDTAREYHDETLPAEPAKTAHFCSMCGPKFCSMRISADVRAYAEEHNLVTAEDIDRRIEQEMAAKSAEFADAGNRVYLPIDATSGAASRS
;
A
#
# COMPACT_ATOMS: atom_id res chain seq x y z
N MET A 1 -24.95 13.63 -22.39
CA MET A 1 -24.11 13.37 -23.58
C MET A 1 -23.04 14.45 -23.63
N GLY A 2 -22.00 14.31 -22.80
CA GLY A 2 -20.80 15.12 -22.89
C GLY A 2 -19.86 14.47 -23.91
N THR A 3 -19.35 15.25 -24.85
CA THR A 3 -18.34 14.83 -25.82
C THR A 3 -17.07 14.40 -25.09
N ARG A 4 -16.94 13.09 -24.86
CA ARG A 4 -15.64 12.41 -24.74
C ARG A 4 -14.80 12.82 -25.94
N VAL A 5 -13.49 12.96 -25.77
CA VAL A 5 -12.57 13.24 -26.87
C VAL A 5 -12.81 12.19 -27.97
N SER A 6 -13.56 12.61 -29.00
CA SER A 6 -13.74 11.83 -30.21
C SER A 6 -12.37 11.59 -30.80
N GLY A 7 -12.06 10.35 -31.20
CA GLY A 7 -10.79 9.90 -31.77
C GLY A 7 -10.34 10.62 -33.04
N GLY A 8 -10.14 11.93 -32.94
CA GLY A 8 -9.33 12.70 -33.84
C GLY A 8 -7.88 12.48 -33.44
N SER A 9 -7.11 11.89 -34.35
CA SER A 9 -5.67 11.72 -34.26
C SER A 9 -4.98 13.07 -34.05
N ASN A 10 -4.89 13.54 -32.82
CA ASN A 10 -4.11 14.72 -32.48
C ASN A 10 -2.67 14.23 -32.28
N SER A 11 -1.84 14.35 -33.32
CA SER A 11 -0.46 13.82 -33.37
C SER A 11 0.51 14.48 -32.38
N ALA A 12 0.02 15.30 -31.45
CA ALA A 12 0.79 16.05 -30.47
C ALA A 12 0.99 15.32 -29.13
N TYR A 13 0.24 14.23 -28.86
CA TYR A 13 0.24 13.54 -27.56
C TYR A 13 0.30 12.02 -27.72
N LYS A 14 1.21 11.52 -28.57
CA LYS A 14 1.45 10.09 -28.68
C LYS A 14 2.26 9.66 -27.44
N VAL A 15 1.67 8.82 -26.58
CA VAL A 15 2.41 8.17 -25.50
C VAL A 15 3.18 7.03 -26.13
N ASP A 16 4.51 7.06 -26.02
CA ASP A 16 5.34 5.95 -26.47
C ASP A 16 5.12 4.76 -25.55
N SER A 17 4.46 3.71 -26.04
CA SER A 17 4.20 2.49 -25.27
C SER A 17 5.49 1.81 -24.80
N ASP A 18 6.63 2.10 -25.44
CA ASP A 18 7.92 1.50 -25.11
C ASP A 18 8.48 1.99 -23.76
N ILE A 19 7.92 3.06 -23.18
CA ILE A 19 8.30 3.51 -21.84
C ILE A 19 7.69 2.66 -20.72
N LEU A 20 6.60 1.93 -20.98
CA LEU A 20 5.85 1.27 -19.93
C LEU A 20 6.51 -0.02 -19.45
N THR A 21 6.63 -0.15 -18.13
CA THR A 21 7.08 -1.41 -17.51
C THR A 21 5.95 -2.43 -17.58
N THR A 22 6.07 -3.42 -18.47
CA THR A 22 5.13 -4.54 -18.59
C THR A 22 5.79 -5.90 -18.37
N GLY A 23 4.98 -6.95 -18.30
CA GLY A 23 5.41 -8.33 -18.14
C GLY A 23 5.41 -8.81 -16.69
N PRO A 24 5.49 -10.14 -16.47
CA PRO A 24 5.37 -10.71 -15.13
C PRO A 24 6.41 -10.14 -14.15
N ILE A 25 6.05 -10.09 -12.86
CA ILE A 25 7.03 -9.84 -11.80
C ILE A 25 7.89 -11.09 -11.64
N GLU A 26 9.19 -10.91 -11.44
CA GLU A 26 10.14 -12.01 -11.45
C GLU A 26 9.72 -13.15 -10.50
N GLY A 27 9.84 -14.40 -10.98
CA GLY A 27 9.47 -15.59 -10.21
C GLY A 27 7.96 -15.85 -10.08
N SER A 28 7.12 -15.05 -10.74
CA SER A 28 5.67 -15.12 -10.60
C SER A 28 4.92 -15.04 -11.92
N THR A 29 3.63 -15.37 -11.88
CA THR A 29 2.69 -15.27 -13.01
C THR A 29 1.36 -14.69 -12.53
N LYS A 30 0.69 -13.90 -13.37
CA LYS A 30 -0.68 -13.48 -13.10
C LYS A 30 -1.59 -14.71 -13.05
N HIS A 31 -2.44 -14.77 -12.03
CA HIS A 31 -3.47 -15.79 -11.85
C HIS A 31 -4.82 -15.12 -11.59
N TYR A 32 -5.91 -15.80 -11.89
CA TYR A 32 -7.25 -15.31 -11.66
C TYR A 32 -8.08 -16.38 -10.97
N VAL A 33 -8.78 -16.00 -9.91
CA VAL A 33 -9.82 -16.81 -9.28
C VAL A 33 -11.15 -16.42 -9.93
N ASP A 34 -11.87 -17.39 -10.45
CA ASP A 34 -13.22 -17.18 -10.98
C ASP A 34 -14.25 -17.33 -9.85
N VAL A 35 -15.07 -16.30 -9.65
CA VAL A 35 -16.15 -16.28 -8.66
C VAL A 35 -17.40 -15.72 -9.32
N ASP A 36 -18.37 -16.59 -9.61
CA ASP A 36 -19.64 -16.23 -10.25
C ASP A 36 -19.46 -15.42 -11.56
N GLY A 37 -18.42 -15.75 -12.35
CA GLY A 37 -18.09 -15.04 -13.59
C GLY A 37 -17.24 -13.78 -13.41
N LEU A 38 -16.87 -13.42 -12.17
CA LEU A 38 -15.91 -12.37 -11.86
C LEU A 38 -14.49 -12.96 -11.86
N ARG A 39 -13.55 -12.30 -12.55
CA ARG A 39 -12.13 -12.71 -12.59
C ARG A 39 -11.32 -11.89 -11.60
N VAL A 40 -11.04 -12.46 -10.44
CA VAL A 40 -10.34 -11.79 -9.33
C VAL A 40 -8.83 -12.03 -9.44
N PRO A 41 -8.00 -10.99 -9.59
CA PRO A 41 -6.57 -11.12 -9.84
C PRO A 41 -5.79 -11.53 -8.58
N GLN A 42 -4.82 -12.41 -8.77
CA GLN A 42 -3.81 -12.81 -7.80
C GLN A 42 -2.47 -12.97 -8.51
N ARG A 43 -1.37 -12.92 -7.75
CA ARG A 43 -0.05 -13.24 -8.24
C ARG A 43 0.37 -14.59 -7.70
N ARG A 44 0.61 -15.55 -8.59
CA ARG A 44 1.15 -16.87 -8.23
C ARG A 44 2.67 -16.84 -8.24
N ILE A 45 3.28 -16.96 -7.07
CA ILE A 45 4.73 -17.10 -6.91
C ILE A 45 5.08 -18.57 -7.09
N ASN A 46 5.87 -18.90 -8.10
CA ASN A 46 6.23 -20.28 -8.44
C ASN A 46 7.50 -20.68 -7.68
N LEU A 47 7.44 -21.79 -6.93
CA LEU A 47 8.56 -22.29 -6.15
C LEU A 47 9.26 -23.44 -6.89
N THR A 48 10.58 -23.55 -6.73
CA THR A 48 11.42 -24.56 -7.40
C THR A 48 11.09 -26.00 -7.01
N ASN A 49 10.38 -26.21 -5.90
CA ASN A 49 9.89 -27.52 -5.47
C ASN A 49 8.56 -27.94 -6.14
N GLY A 50 7.99 -27.13 -7.04
CA GLY A 50 6.72 -27.38 -7.71
C GLY A 50 5.48 -26.90 -6.93
N GLU A 51 5.66 -26.38 -5.71
CA GLU A 51 4.61 -25.68 -4.97
C GLU A 51 4.48 -24.21 -5.46
N HIS A 52 3.47 -23.51 -4.95
CA HIS A 52 3.28 -22.08 -5.22
C HIS A 52 2.66 -21.37 -4.02
N LEU A 53 2.79 -20.04 -4.00
CA LEU A 53 2.08 -19.17 -3.07
C LEU A 53 1.32 -18.10 -3.86
N ASP A 54 -0.01 -18.06 -3.70
CA ASP A 54 -0.85 -17.04 -4.30
C ASP A 54 -0.95 -15.84 -3.35
N VAL A 55 -0.56 -14.66 -3.84
CA VAL A 55 -0.56 -13.41 -3.09
C VAL A 55 -1.44 -12.35 -3.74
N TYR A 56 -1.84 -11.35 -2.95
CA TYR A 56 -2.56 -10.18 -3.43
C TYR A 56 -1.77 -9.46 -4.52
N ASP A 57 -2.46 -8.95 -5.55
CA ASP A 57 -1.83 -8.31 -6.70
C ASP A 57 -2.65 -7.10 -7.16
N THR A 58 -1.99 -5.94 -7.24
CA THR A 58 -2.59 -4.65 -7.66
C THR A 58 -2.08 -4.20 -9.02
N SER A 59 -1.17 -4.95 -9.64
CA SER A 59 -0.49 -4.56 -10.88
C SER A 59 -1.37 -4.57 -12.13
N GLY A 60 -2.63 -4.99 -12.01
CA GLY A 60 -3.59 -5.07 -13.09
C GLY A 60 -3.10 -5.90 -14.29
N PRO A 61 -3.61 -5.62 -15.51
CA PRO A 61 -3.24 -6.35 -16.72
C PRO A 61 -1.77 -6.20 -17.13
N TYR A 62 -1.03 -5.23 -16.60
CA TYR A 62 0.36 -4.94 -17.02
C TYR A 62 1.34 -6.08 -16.75
N THR A 63 1.05 -6.96 -15.79
CA THR A 63 1.88 -8.13 -15.47
C THR A 63 1.29 -9.44 -16.01
N ASP A 64 0.16 -9.38 -16.71
CA ASP A 64 -0.40 -10.53 -17.42
C ASP A 64 0.28 -10.66 -18.79
N SER A 65 1.03 -11.74 -18.98
CA SER A 65 1.71 -12.05 -20.25
C SER A 65 0.78 -12.25 -21.44
N THR A 66 -0.53 -12.39 -21.20
CA THR A 66 -1.56 -12.59 -22.24
C THR A 66 -2.35 -11.33 -22.54
N ALA A 67 -2.23 -10.27 -21.73
CA ALA A 67 -2.89 -9.01 -21.96
C ALA A 67 -2.22 -8.23 -23.11
N VAL A 68 -3.05 -7.58 -23.93
CA VAL A 68 -2.58 -6.60 -24.92
C VAL A 68 -2.75 -5.22 -24.30
N ILE A 69 -1.64 -4.53 -24.07
CA ILE A 69 -1.64 -3.19 -23.47
C ILE A 69 -1.61 -2.15 -24.60
N ASP A 70 -2.68 -1.38 -24.71
CA ASP A 70 -2.78 -0.21 -25.57
C ASP A 70 -3.20 0.99 -24.72
N VAL A 71 -2.23 1.86 -24.43
CA VAL A 71 -2.40 3.02 -23.55
C VAL A 71 -3.35 4.05 -24.14
N GLU A 72 -3.40 4.16 -25.48
CA GLU A 72 -4.28 5.08 -26.19
C GLU A 72 -5.74 4.61 -26.13
N ALA A 73 -5.95 3.29 -26.15
CA ALA A 73 -7.27 2.68 -25.98
C ALA A 73 -7.73 2.65 -24.51
N GLY A 74 -6.78 2.58 -23.57
CA GLY A 74 -7.03 2.35 -22.14
C GLY A 74 -7.24 0.87 -21.81
N LEU A 75 -7.35 0.58 -20.50
CA LEU A 75 -7.62 -0.77 -20.02
C LEU A 75 -9.05 -1.22 -20.34
N ALA A 76 -9.26 -2.54 -20.29
CA ALA A 76 -10.58 -3.12 -20.46
C ALA A 76 -11.55 -2.62 -19.38
N ARG A 77 -12.73 -2.16 -19.80
CA ARG A 77 -13.79 -1.60 -18.94
C ARG A 77 -14.61 -2.72 -18.29
N THR A 78 -13.96 -3.59 -17.51
CA THR A 78 -14.52 -4.85 -17.01
C THR A 78 -15.80 -4.67 -16.17
N ARG A 79 -15.92 -3.57 -15.42
CA ARG A 79 -17.10 -3.30 -14.58
C ARG A 79 -18.32 -2.76 -15.34
N ASP A 80 -18.20 -2.40 -16.62
CA ASP A 80 -19.36 -1.95 -17.42
C ASP A 80 -20.42 -3.07 -17.56
N GLU A 81 -20.01 -4.34 -17.47
CA GLU A 81 -20.88 -5.52 -17.60
C GLU A 81 -21.53 -5.95 -16.27
N TRP A 82 -21.12 -5.36 -15.15
CA TRP A 82 -21.54 -5.78 -13.81
C TRP A 82 -22.93 -5.26 -13.47
N HIS A 83 -23.66 -6.00 -12.61
CA HIS A 83 -25.00 -5.60 -12.21
C HIS A 83 -24.93 -4.44 -11.21
N ARG A 84 -25.47 -3.28 -11.63
CA ARG A 84 -25.66 -2.11 -10.76
C ARG A 84 -27.09 -2.09 -10.20
N PRO A 85 -27.30 -2.20 -8.89
CA PRO A 85 -28.63 -2.08 -8.30
C PRO A 85 -29.23 -0.68 -8.49
N ASP A 86 -30.56 -0.59 -8.37
CA ASP A 86 -31.26 0.69 -8.36
C ASP A 86 -30.82 1.57 -7.17
N PRO A 87 -30.93 2.91 -7.28
CA PRO A 87 -30.63 3.82 -6.18
C PRO A 87 -31.52 3.54 -4.95
N VAL A 88 -30.94 3.61 -3.76
CA VAL A 88 -31.65 3.51 -2.47
C VAL A 88 -31.66 4.89 -1.82
N ASP A 89 -32.86 5.41 -1.53
CA ASP A 89 -33.06 6.76 -0.97
C ASP A 89 -32.34 7.87 -1.76
N GLY A 90 -32.22 7.69 -3.08
CA GLY A 90 -31.55 8.63 -3.99
C GLY A 90 -30.04 8.43 -4.14
N ALA A 91 -29.41 7.56 -3.34
CA ALA A 91 -27.99 7.25 -3.39
C ALA A 91 -27.73 5.97 -4.20
N SER A 92 -26.74 6.00 -5.10
CA SER A 92 -26.28 4.84 -5.87
C SER A 92 -24.87 4.48 -5.41
N THR A 93 -24.71 4.03 -4.17
CA THR A 93 -23.40 3.82 -3.56
C THR A 93 -23.29 2.46 -2.88
N GLN A 94 -22.07 1.96 -2.72
CA GLN A 94 -21.83 0.72 -1.98
C GLN A 94 -22.37 0.81 -0.54
N LEU A 95 -22.27 1.96 0.13
CA LEU A 95 -22.83 2.17 1.48
C LEU A 95 -24.36 2.04 1.50
N ALA A 96 -25.05 2.71 0.56
CA ALA A 96 -26.51 2.68 0.50
C ALA A 96 -27.02 1.27 0.19
N TRP A 97 -26.39 0.58 -0.77
CA TRP A 97 -26.72 -0.80 -1.12
C TRP A 97 -26.43 -1.78 0.02
N ALA A 98 -25.28 -1.65 0.70
CA ALA A 98 -24.92 -2.49 1.84
C ALA A 98 -25.93 -2.38 3.00
N ARG A 99 -26.39 -1.15 3.30
CA ARG A 99 -27.41 -0.87 4.32
C ARG A 99 -28.79 -1.40 3.95
N ALA A 100 -29.10 -1.47 2.67
CA ALA A 100 -30.29 -2.13 2.15
C ALA A 100 -30.20 -3.67 2.17
N GLY A 101 -29.07 -4.24 2.61
CA GLY A 101 -28.84 -5.68 2.65
C GLY A 101 -28.49 -6.30 1.29
N LEU A 102 -28.09 -5.48 0.32
CA LEU A 102 -27.69 -5.94 -1.00
C LEU A 102 -26.20 -6.29 -1.01
N VAL A 103 -25.86 -7.36 -1.75
CA VAL A 103 -24.49 -7.76 -2.07
C VAL A 103 -24.24 -7.48 -3.55
N THR A 104 -23.33 -6.55 -3.83
CA THR A 104 -22.92 -6.14 -5.18
C THR A 104 -21.83 -7.04 -5.75
N ASP A 105 -21.55 -6.91 -7.05
CA ASP A 105 -20.44 -7.60 -7.69
C ASP A 105 -19.09 -7.10 -7.14
N GLU A 106 -18.97 -5.81 -6.80
CA GLU A 106 -17.78 -5.29 -6.10
C GLU A 106 -17.55 -6.00 -4.76
N MET A 107 -18.60 -6.21 -3.96
CA MET A 107 -18.46 -6.89 -2.67
C MET A 107 -18.04 -8.36 -2.83
N ARG A 108 -18.60 -9.08 -3.83
CA ARG A 108 -18.19 -10.47 -4.14
C ARG A 108 -16.74 -10.53 -4.62
N PHE A 109 -16.36 -9.63 -5.50
CA PHE A 109 -14.99 -9.51 -6.01
C PHE A 109 -13.99 -9.33 -4.86
N ILE A 110 -14.29 -8.40 -3.95
CA ILE A 110 -13.46 -8.09 -2.78
C ILE A 110 -13.41 -9.26 -1.81
N ALA A 111 -14.54 -9.93 -1.54
CA ALA A 111 -14.58 -11.07 -0.63
C ALA A 111 -13.61 -12.17 -1.09
N ALA A 112 -13.57 -12.44 -2.39
CA ALA A 112 -12.60 -13.37 -2.97
C ALA A 112 -11.17 -12.83 -2.94
N ARG A 113 -10.97 -11.53 -3.19
CA ARG A 113 -9.64 -10.88 -3.19
C ARG A 113 -8.99 -10.85 -1.80
N GLU A 114 -9.76 -10.59 -0.76
CA GLU A 114 -9.36 -10.62 0.66
C GLU A 114 -9.44 -12.04 1.26
N ASN A 115 -10.06 -12.98 0.56
CA ASN A 115 -10.33 -14.35 1.01
C ASN A 115 -11.13 -14.38 2.34
N VAL A 116 -12.26 -13.68 2.36
CA VAL A 116 -13.19 -13.55 3.49
C VAL A 116 -14.63 -13.80 3.04
N ASP A 117 -15.55 -13.91 4.00
CA ASP A 117 -16.98 -13.99 3.71
C ASP A 117 -17.50 -12.66 3.14
N VAL A 118 -18.34 -12.73 2.11
CA VAL A 118 -18.96 -11.55 1.50
C VAL A 118 -19.87 -10.78 2.47
N GLU A 119 -20.45 -11.46 3.46
CA GLU A 119 -21.20 -10.80 4.52
C GLU A 119 -20.32 -9.99 5.47
N LEU A 120 -19.03 -10.36 5.64
CA LEU A 120 -18.08 -9.49 6.35
C LEU A 120 -17.89 -8.19 5.57
N VAL A 121 -17.66 -8.29 4.26
CA VAL A 121 -17.54 -7.12 3.36
C VAL A 121 -18.78 -6.23 3.44
N ARG A 122 -19.96 -6.80 3.20
CA ARG A 122 -21.22 -6.03 3.21
C ARG A 122 -21.49 -5.41 4.59
N SER A 123 -21.29 -6.14 5.68
CA SER A 123 -21.60 -5.63 7.03
C SER A 123 -20.65 -4.51 7.46
N GLU A 124 -19.35 -4.59 7.16
CA GLU A 124 -18.40 -3.51 7.45
C GLU A 124 -18.69 -2.26 6.60
N VAL A 125 -19.05 -2.43 5.32
CA VAL A 125 -19.48 -1.31 4.47
C VAL A 125 -20.79 -0.71 4.97
N ALA A 126 -21.79 -1.52 5.35
CA ALA A 126 -23.07 -1.02 5.87
C ALA A 126 -22.91 -0.22 7.18
N ALA A 127 -22.00 -0.65 8.04
CA ALA A 127 -21.63 0.05 9.27
C ALA A 127 -20.85 1.35 8.99
N GLY A 128 -20.31 1.51 7.78
CA GLY A 128 -19.42 2.61 7.43
C GLY A 128 -18.05 2.52 8.10
N ARG A 129 -17.61 1.30 8.42
CA ARG A 129 -16.25 0.97 8.92
C ARG A 129 -15.32 0.46 7.82
N ALA A 130 -15.86 0.30 6.63
CA ALA A 130 -15.12 0.04 5.41
C ALA A 130 -15.72 0.81 4.23
N VAL A 131 -14.90 1.14 3.25
CA VAL A 131 -15.31 1.78 2.00
C VAL A 131 -14.76 1.02 0.79
N ILE A 132 -15.47 1.11 -0.32
CA ILE A 132 -15.12 0.55 -1.62
C ILE A 132 -15.13 1.72 -2.62
N PRO A 133 -13.99 2.42 -2.82
CA PRO A 133 -13.90 3.52 -3.77
C PRO A 133 -14.01 2.96 -5.20
N ALA A 134 -15.18 3.14 -5.82
CA ALA A 134 -15.51 2.46 -7.06
C ALA A 134 -16.50 3.27 -7.90
N ASN A 135 -16.10 4.48 -8.30
CA ASN A 135 -16.95 5.39 -9.06
C ASN A 135 -17.51 4.69 -10.31
N HIS A 136 -18.79 4.93 -10.61
CA HIS A 136 -19.51 4.38 -11.76
C HIS A 136 -18.88 4.69 -13.12
N ARG A 137 -17.99 5.69 -13.17
CA ARG A 137 -17.29 6.17 -14.36
C ARG A 137 -15.86 5.64 -14.47
N HIS A 138 -15.41 4.79 -13.55
CA HIS A 138 -14.12 4.10 -13.60
C HIS A 138 -14.29 2.59 -13.72
N PRO A 139 -14.79 2.11 -14.88
CA PRO A 139 -15.02 0.68 -15.07
C PRO A 139 -13.75 -0.15 -15.29
N GLU A 140 -12.60 0.50 -15.47
CA GLU A 140 -11.29 -0.13 -15.60
C GLU A 140 -10.74 -0.63 -14.26
N SER A 141 -11.24 -0.11 -13.12
CA SER A 141 -10.73 -0.47 -11.81
C SER A 141 -11.09 -1.90 -11.40
N GLU A 142 -10.12 -2.59 -10.81
CA GLU A 142 -10.28 -3.86 -10.10
C GLU A 142 -10.60 -3.54 -8.63
N PRO A 143 -11.85 -3.77 -8.15
CA PRO A 143 -12.28 -3.28 -6.84
C PRO A 143 -11.45 -3.79 -5.66
N MET A 144 -11.33 -2.93 -4.66
CA MET A 144 -10.64 -3.19 -3.40
C MET A 144 -11.42 -2.54 -2.24
N ILE A 145 -11.09 -2.91 -1.01
CA ILE A 145 -11.74 -2.40 0.20
C ILE A 145 -10.73 -1.73 1.13
N ILE A 146 -11.16 -0.66 1.78
CA ILE A 146 -10.38 0.03 2.81
C ILE A 146 -11.17 -0.04 4.11
N GLY A 147 -10.67 -0.77 5.10
CA GLY A 147 -11.26 -0.86 6.43
C GLY A 147 -10.39 -1.65 7.40
N LYS A 148 -10.53 -1.40 8.71
CA LYS A 148 -9.69 -1.98 9.77
C LYS A 148 -9.71 -3.51 9.80
N ALA A 149 -10.84 -4.11 9.42
CA ALA A 149 -11.04 -5.56 9.41
C ALA A 149 -10.32 -6.31 8.26
N PHE A 150 -9.77 -5.59 7.29
CA PHE A 150 -9.13 -6.15 6.08
C PHE A 150 -7.61 -5.92 6.12
N ALA A 151 -6.89 -6.42 5.10
CA ALA A 151 -5.46 -6.18 4.99
C ALA A 151 -5.18 -4.67 4.83
N VAL A 152 -4.10 -4.17 5.44
CA VAL A 152 -3.77 -2.75 5.39
C VAL A 152 -3.43 -2.35 3.96
N LYS A 153 -4.06 -1.28 3.46
CA LYS A 153 -3.87 -0.76 2.11
C LYS A 153 -2.82 0.33 2.09
N ILE A 154 -2.17 0.52 0.95
CA ILE A 154 -1.24 1.65 0.75
C ILE A 154 -1.63 2.48 -0.46
N ASN A 155 -1.42 3.79 -0.36
CA ASN A 155 -1.62 4.73 -1.45
C ASN A 155 -0.27 5.28 -1.95
N ALA A 156 -0.12 5.40 -3.27
CA ALA A 156 0.99 6.12 -3.88
C ALA A 156 0.52 7.43 -4.52
N ASN A 157 1.11 8.56 -4.09
CA ASN A 157 0.90 9.85 -4.73
C ASN A 157 1.79 9.98 -5.97
N ILE A 158 1.17 10.27 -7.10
CA ILE A 158 1.81 10.65 -8.36
C ILE A 158 1.31 12.04 -8.77
N GLY A 159 1.75 12.54 -9.92
CA GLY A 159 1.26 13.80 -10.47
C GLY A 159 2.38 14.64 -11.07
N ASN A 160 2.00 15.41 -12.08
CA ASN A 160 2.87 16.39 -12.70
C ASN A 160 3.09 17.63 -11.80
N SER A 161 4.07 18.44 -12.17
CA SER A 161 4.29 19.75 -11.56
C SER A 161 4.53 20.80 -12.64
N ALA A 162 4.37 22.07 -12.28
CA ALA A 162 4.71 23.21 -13.15
C ALA A 162 6.17 23.22 -13.63
N VAL A 163 7.05 22.39 -13.06
CA VAL A 163 8.49 22.37 -13.35
C VAL A 163 8.90 21.13 -14.16
N THR A 164 8.18 20.01 -14.05
CA THR A 164 8.58 18.71 -14.63
C THR A 164 7.39 17.76 -14.83
N SER A 165 7.60 16.80 -15.75
CA SER A 165 6.80 15.61 -16.08
C SER A 165 5.91 15.70 -17.33
N SER A 166 5.87 14.59 -18.07
CA SER A 166 4.99 14.37 -19.22
C SER A 166 3.86 13.38 -18.88
N ILE A 167 2.79 13.38 -19.67
CA ILE A 167 1.67 12.42 -19.51
C ILE A 167 2.18 10.96 -19.52
N ALA A 168 3.13 10.63 -20.40
CA ALA A 168 3.70 9.29 -20.50
C ALA A 168 4.44 8.88 -19.21
N GLU A 169 5.18 9.80 -18.61
CA GLU A 169 5.89 9.57 -17.35
C GLU A 169 4.92 9.39 -16.17
N GLU A 170 3.81 10.12 -16.14
CA GLU A 170 2.80 9.95 -15.08
C GLU A 170 2.03 8.62 -15.22
N VAL A 171 1.73 8.18 -16.44
CA VAL A 171 1.18 6.83 -16.67
C VAL A 171 2.19 5.76 -16.26
N GLU A 172 3.48 5.90 -16.62
CA GLU A 172 4.51 4.94 -16.19
C GLU A 172 4.68 4.92 -14.66
N LYS A 173 4.64 6.07 -13.98
CA LYS A 173 4.69 6.11 -12.51
C LYS A 173 3.51 5.38 -11.88
N MET A 174 2.31 5.49 -12.46
CA MET A 174 1.13 4.74 -12.02
C MET A 174 1.31 3.23 -12.23
N VAL A 175 1.75 2.80 -13.41
CA VAL A 175 2.04 1.38 -13.71
C VAL A 175 3.12 0.84 -12.77
N TRP A 176 4.16 1.63 -12.53
CA TRP A 176 5.27 1.28 -11.66
C TRP A 176 4.84 1.19 -10.19
N ALA A 177 4.06 2.13 -9.68
CA ALA A 177 3.56 2.09 -8.32
C ALA A 177 2.66 0.88 -8.07
N THR A 178 1.71 0.62 -8.98
CA THR A 178 0.80 -0.54 -8.88
C THR A 178 1.53 -1.86 -9.05
N ARG A 179 2.55 -1.94 -9.92
CA ARG A 179 3.43 -3.13 -10.04
C ARG A 179 4.05 -3.52 -8.69
N TRP A 180 4.47 -2.54 -7.89
CA TRP A 180 5.14 -2.79 -6.61
C TRP A 180 4.18 -2.92 -5.42
N GLY A 181 2.88 -2.78 -5.64
CA GLY A 181 1.85 -3.10 -4.66
C GLY A 181 1.02 -1.92 -4.15
N ALA A 182 1.10 -0.74 -4.77
CA ALA A 182 0.19 0.35 -4.45
C ALA A 182 -1.27 -0.12 -4.65
N ASP A 183 -2.09 0.00 -3.61
CA ASP A 183 -3.49 -0.46 -3.59
C ASP A 183 -4.45 0.62 -4.13
N THR A 184 -4.06 1.89 -3.99
CA THR A 184 -4.66 3.06 -4.64
C THR A 184 -3.56 3.99 -5.13
N ILE A 185 -3.92 4.92 -6.00
CA ILE A 185 -3.05 6.04 -6.36
C ILE A 185 -3.78 7.37 -6.19
N MET A 186 -3.05 8.45 -5.98
CA MET A 186 -3.62 9.80 -6.06
C MET A 186 -2.90 10.62 -7.13
N ASP A 187 -3.68 11.22 -8.03
CA ASP A 187 -3.19 12.24 -8.93
C ASP A 187 -3.19 13.61 -8.23
N LEU A 188 -1.99 14.03 -7.81
CA LEU A 188 -1.74 15.32 -7.18
C LEU A 188 -1.14 16.35 -8.17
N SER A 189 -1.34 16.12 -9.48
CA SER A 189 -0.90 16.99 -10.57
C SER A 189 -1.27 18.45 -10.33
N THR A 190 -0.30 19.35 -10.59
CA THR A 190 -0.51 20.80 -10.54
C THR A 190 0.19 21.52 -11.69
N GLY A 191 -0.33 22.68 -12.08
CA GLY A 191 0.10 23.40 -13.28
C GLY A 191 -0.77 23.09 -14.50
N ASP A 192 -0.15 22.96 -15.67
CA ASP A 192 -0.87 22.79 -16.95
C ASP A 192 -1.36 21.33 -17.16
N ASP A 193 -2.35 21.18 -18.04
CA ASP A 193 -2.89 19.90 -18.53
C ASP A 193 -3.39 18.89 -17.47
N ILE A 194 -3.69 19.34 -16.24
CA ILE A 194 -4.21 18.48 -15.14
C ILE A 194 -5.36 17.57 -15.60
N HIS A 195 -6.34 18.13 -16.33
CA HIS A 195 -7.49 17.36 -16.83
C HIS A 195 -7.06 16.22 -17.76
N LEU A 196 -6.15 16.53 -18.69
CA LEU A 196 -5.70 15.58 -19.70
C LEU A 196 -4.82 14.51 -19.08
N THR A 197 -3.82 14.88 -18.26
CA THR A 197 -2.98 13.94 -17.51
C THR A 197 -3.83 12.95 -16.72
N ARG A 198 -4.83 13.47 -15.98
CA ARG A 198 -5.75 12.62 -15.22
C ARG A 198 -6.57 11.69 -16.11
N GLU A 199 -7.05 12.14 -17.27
CA GLU A 199 -7.80 11.27 -18.19
C GLU A 199 -6.97 10.06 -18.60
N TRP A 200 -5.70 10.26 -18.94
CA TRP A 200 -4.78 9.17 -19.27
C TRP A 200 -4.54 8.23 -18.09
N ILE A 201 -4.34 8.77 -16.88
CA ILE A 201 -4.20 7.96 -15.66
C ILE A 201 -5.47 7.14 -15.42
N MET A 202 -6.65 7.77 -15.42
CA MET A 202 -7.94 7.12 -15.13
C MET A 202 -8.23 5.98 -16.10
N ARG A 203 -8.03 6.18 -17.41
CA ARG A 203 -8.31 5.14 -18.41
C ARG A 203 -7.30 3.98 -18.37
N ASN A 204 -6.16 4.17 -17.72
CA ASN A 204 -5.08 3.20 -17.63
C ASN A 204 -4.87 2.64 -16.21
N SER A 205 -5.66 3.06 -15.22
CA SER A 205 -5.49 2.62 -13.84
C SER A 205 -6.32 1.37 -13.55
N PRO A 206 -5.71 0.28 -13.05
CA PRO A 206 -6.45 -0.87 -12.55
C PRO A 206 -6.85 -0.71 -11.08
N VAL A 207 -6.38 0.35 -10.41
CA VAL A 207 -6.65 0.61 -8.99
C VAL A 207 -7.45 1.91 -8.82
N PRO A 208 -8.15 2.11 -7.69
CA PRO A 208 -8.83 3.36 -7.42
C PRO A 208 -7.90 4.58 -7.48
N VAL A 209 -8.41 5.67 -8.07
CA VAL A 209 -7.68 6.92 -8.24
C VAL A 209 -8.34 8.02 -7.40
N GLY A 210 -7.55 8.62 -6.51
CA GLY A 210 -7.94 9.77 -5.72
C GLY A 210 -7.41 11.09 -6.26
N THR A 211 -8.05 12.19 -5.86
CA THR A 211 -7.58 13.55 -6.18
C THR A 211 -7.80 14.52 -5.01
N VAL A 212 -7.23 15.72 -5.14
CA VAL A 212 -7.52 16.87 -4.28
C VAL A 212 -8.16 17.97 -5.15
N PRO A 213 -9.50 18.03 -5.28
CA PRO A 213 -10.15 18.89 -6.28
C PRO A 213 -9.80 20.38 -6.18
N ILE A 214 -9.45 20.86 -4.97
CA ILE A 214 -9.07 22.26 -4.74
C ILE A 214 -7.78 22.64 -5.48
N TYR A 215 -6.91 21.69 -5.82
CA TYR A 215 -5.68 21.97 -6.59
C TYR A 215 -6.01 22.41 -8.01
N GLN A 216 -6.88 21.68 -8.70
CA GLN A 216 -7.32 22.07 -10.05
C GLN A 216 -8.17 23.35 -10.01
N ALA A 217 -9.04 23.51 -9.00
CA ALA A 217 -9.82 24.73 -8.84
C ALA A 217 -8.89 25.95 -8.66
N LEU A 218 -7.79 25.81 -7.92
CA LEU A 218 -6.79 26.85 -7.74
C LEU A 218 -6.08 27.24 -9.05
N GLU A 219 -5.79 26.28 -9.92
CA GLU A 219 -5.22 26.58 -11.25
C GLU A 219 -6.20 27.36 -12.13
N LYS A 220 -7.51 27.07 -12.06
CA LYS A 220 -8.55 27.84 -12.78
C LYS A 220 -8.56 29.33 -12.38
N VAL A 221 -8.09 29.67 -11.19
CA VAL A 221 -7.90 31.06 -10.71
C VAL A 221 -6.45 31.54 -10.73
N LYS A 222 -5.57 30.84 -11.46
CA LYS A 222 -4.15 31.18 -11.63
C LYS A 222 -3.39 31.30 -10.30
N GLY A 223 -3.65 30.38 -9.37
CA GLY A 223 -2.92 30.33 -8.11
C GLY A 223 -3.41 31.28 -7.02
N ASP A 224 -4.45 32.08 -7.27
CA ASP A 224 -4.98 33.04 -6.30
C ASP A 224 -6.12 32.44 -5.48
N PRO A 225 -5.87 31.99 -4.23
CA PRO A 225 -6.89 31.33 -3.43
C PRO A 225 -8.07 32.26 -3.15
N THR A 226 -7.89 33.58 -3.11
CA THR A 226 -8.96 34.53 -2.78
C THR A 226 -10.06 34.60 -3.85
N LYS A 227 -9.77 34.13 -5.06
CA LYS A 227 -10.71 34.11 -6.20
C LYS A 227 -11.53 32.82 -6.29
N LEU A 228 -11.27 31.83 -5.43
CA LEU A 228 -12.04 30.60 -5.41
C LEU A 228 -13.49 30.90 -5.00
N THR A 229 -14.44 30.24 -5.67
CA THR A 229 -15.85 30.25 -5.30
C THR A 229 -16.38 28.83 -5.22
N TRP A 230 -17.51 28.67 -4.54
CA TRP A 230 -18.22 27.39 -4.46
C TRP A 230 -18.54 26.84 -5.86
N GLU A 231 -19.08 27.66 -6.77
CA GLU A 231 -19.49 27.21 -8.10
C GLU A 231 -18.32 26.64 -8.89
N MET A 232 -17.15 27.30 -8.83
CA MET A 232 -15.95 26.82 -9.52
C MET A 232 -15.44 25.50 -8.93
N TYR A 233 -15.47 25.37 -7.60
CA TYR A 233 -15.08 24.13 -6.94
C TYR A 233 -16.06 23.00 -7.29
N ARG A 234 -17.37 23.25 -7.20
CA ARG A 234 -18.42 22.31 -7.58
C ARG A 234 -18.29 21.84 -9.03
N ASP A 235 -18.07 22.76 -9.96
CA ASP A 235 -17.88 22.42 -11.37
C ASP A 235 -16.63 21.57 -11.58
N THR A 236 -15.56 21.80 -10.79
CA THR A 236 -14.34 20.98 -10.79
C THR A 236 -14.59 19.58 -10.22
N VAL A 237 -15.37 19.47 -9.14
CA VAL A 237 -15.79 18.18 -8.58
C VAL A 237 -16.59 17.38 -9.61
N ILE A 238 -17.56 18.01 -10.29
CA ILE A 238 -18.38 17.34 -11.31
C ILE A 238 -17.52 16.89 -12.49
N GLU A 239 -16.60 17.74 -12.95
CA GLU A 239 -15.65 17.40 -14.02
C GLU A 239 -14.85 16.13 -13.68
N GLN A 240 -14.31 16.06 -12.46
CA GLN A 240 -13.54 14.90 -11.99
C GLN A 240 -14.41 13.65 -11.76
N ALA A 241 -15.64 13.85 -11.28
CA ALA A 241 -16.62 12.78 -11.10
C ALA A 241 -16.97 12.11 -12.44
N GLU A 242 -17.12 12.90 -13.50
CA GLU A 242 -17.39 12.41 -14.86
C GLU A 242 -16.20 11.66 -15.48
N GLN A 243 -14.96 12.03 -15.10
CA GLN A 243 -13.75 11.29 -15.50
C GLN A 243 -13.61 9.95 -14.78
N GLY A 244 -14.22 9.79 -13.60
CA GLY A 244 -14.21 8.56 -12.82
C GLY A 244 -13.38 8.56 -11.55
N VAL A 245 -12.94 9.71 -11.05
CA VAL A 245 -12.23 9.76 -9.76
C VAL A 245 -13.01 9.04 -8.66
N ASP A 246 -12.39 8.08 -7.97
CA ASP A 246 -13.05 7.18 -7.03
C ASP A 246 -13.21 7.77 -5.63
N TYR A 247 -12.27 8.62 -5.22
CA TYR A 247 -12.34 9.33 -3.96
C TYR A 247 -11.70 10.71 -4.06
N MET A 248 -12.17 11.64 -3.23
CA MET A 248 -11.69 13.02 -3.26
C MET A 248 -11.34 13.49 -1.86
N THR A 249 -10.14 14.06 -1.73
CA THR A 249 -9.71 14.73 -0.52
C THR A 249 -10.34 16.11 -0.41
N VAL A 250 -11.25 16.26 0.56
CA VAL A 250 -12.00 17.51 0.80
C VAL A 250 -11.66 18.05 2.17
N HIS A 251 -11.06 19.25 2.20
CA HIS A 251 -10.59 19.91 3.43
C HIS A 251 -11.71 20.73 4.11
N ALA A 252 -12.90 20.12 4.24
CA ALA A 252 -14.07 20.77 4.82
C ALA A 252 -13.96 20.94 6.36
N GLY A 253 -12.98 20.30 7.01
CA GLY A 253 -12.68 20.50 8.43
C GLY A 253 -11.87 21.76 8.76
N VAL A 254 -11.33 22.46 7.75
CA VAL A 254 -10.55 23.69 7.95
C VAL A 254 -11.49 24.87 8.11
N LEU A 255 -11.84 25.17 9.35
CA LEU A 255 -12.78 26.23 9.68
C LEU A 255 -12.07 27.52 10.06
N LEU A 256 -12.69 28.66 9.76
CA LEU A 256 -12.14 30.00 10.03
C LEU A 256 -11.68 30.14 11.49
N ARG A 257 -12.50 29.65 12.42
CA ARG A 257 -12.22 29.67 13.87
C ARG A 257 -11.03 28.82 14.30
N TYR A 258 -10.58 27.87 13.48
CA TYR A 258 -9.43 27.02 13.79
C TYR A 258 -8.11 27.57 13.28
N VAL A 259 -8.13 28.45 12.27
CA VAL A 259 -6.90 29.06 11.73
C VAL A 259 -6.05 29.74 12.82
N PRO A 260 -6.60 30.53 13.78
CA PRO A 260 -5.81 31.12 14.85
C PRO A 260 -5.15 30.11 15.81
N LEU A 261 -5.65 28.87 15.89
CA LEU A 261 -5.09 27.83 16.76
C LEU A 261 -3.69 27.42 16.28
N THR A 262 -3.39 27.56 14.99
CA THR A 262 -2.09 27.21 14.41
C THR A 262 -1.03 28.30 14.58
N ALA A 263 -1.39 29.48 15.09
CA ALA A 263 -0.49 30.64 15.21
C ALA A 263 0.73 30.39 16.11
N ARG A 264 0.69 29.39 17.00
CA ARG A 264 1.79 29.02 17.90
C ARG A 264 2.54 27.76 17.48
N ARG A 265 2.16 27.13 16.36
CA ARG A 265 2.85 25.95 15.84
C ARG A 265 4.25 26.31 15.38
N VAL A 266 5.16 25.34 15.46
CA VAL A 266 6.52 25.43 14.93
C VAL A 266 6.49 25.48 13.40
N THR A 267 5.65 24.63 12.79
CA THR A 267 5.58 24.48 11.32
C THR A 267 4.29 25.02 10.70
N GLY A 268 3.37 25.56 11.51
CA GLY A 268 2.13 26.16 11.01
C GLY A 268 1.19 25.14 10.37
N ILE A 269 0.64 25.51 9.21
CA ILE A 269 -0.21 24.65 8.38
C ILE A 269 0.66 24.08 7.25
N VAL A 270 0.83 22.76 7.22
CA VAL A 270 1.65 22.08 6.20
C VAL A 270 0.83 21.35 5.13
N SER A 271 -0.47 21.22 5.33
CA SER A 271 -1.36 20.76 4.25
C SER A 271 -1.47 21.85 3.19
N ARG A 272 -1.17 21.51 1.93
CA ARG A 272 -1.37 22.42 0.79
C ARG A 272 -2.84 22.79 0.64
N GLY A 273 -3.75 21.81 0.69
CA GLY A 273 -5.18 22.05 0.59
C GLY A 273 -5.73 22.83 1.78
N GLY A 274 -5.26 22.51 2.99
CA GLY A 274 -5.62 23.25 4.20
C GLY A 274 -5.13 24.70 4.19
N SER A 275 -3.92 24.95 3.69
CA SER A 275 -3.38 26.32 3.56
C SER A 275 -4.15 27.15 2.55
N ILE A 276 -4.59 26.56 1.43
CA ILE A 276 -5.45 27.22 0.44
C ILE A 276 -6.77 27.66 1.10
N MET A 277 -7.42 26.75 1.83
CA MET A 277 -8.67 27.07 2.52
C MET A 277 -8.49 28.08 3.64
N ALA A 278 -7.42 27.98 4.44
CA ALA A 278 -7.12 28.98 5.47
C ALA A 278 -6.91 30.38 4.86
N ALA A 279 -6.19 30.47 3.73
CA ALA A 279 -6.00 31.73 3.02
C ALA A 279 -7.32 32.32 2.49
N TRP A 280 -8.20 31.47 1.94
CA TRP A 280 -9.53 31.88 1.50
C TRP A 280 -10.38 32.40 2.67
N CYS A 281 -10.46 31.64 3.77
CA CYS A 281 -11.23 32.03 4.97
C CYS A 281 -10.73 33.35 5.56
N LEU A 282 -9.41 33.57 5.62
CA LEU A 282 -8.83 34.81 6.14
C LEU A 282 -9.09 36.02 5.22
N ALA A 283 -9.06 35.83 3.90
CA ALA A 283 -9.26 36.90 2.94
C ALA A 283 -10.71 37.40 2.93
N HIS A 284 -11.67 36.49 3.04
CA HIS A 284 -13.11 36.84 3.03
C HIS A 284 -13.68 37.05 4.44
N HIS A 285 -12.99 36.54 5.47
CA HIS A 285 -13.49 36.49 6.84
C HIS A 285 -14.83 35.73 6.97
N GLU A 286 -14.97 34.68 6.16
CA GLU A 286 -16.14 33.81 6.07
C GLU A 286 -15.76 32.37 6.42
N GLU A 287 -16.76 31.57 6.80
CA GLU A 287 -16.56 30.15 7.05
C GLU A 287 -16.30 29.40 5.74
N SER A 288 -15.48 28.34 5.80
CA SER A 288 -15.09 27.54 4.65
C SER A 288 -16.29 27.17 3.77
N PHE A 289 -16.24 27.55 2.48
CA PHE A 289 -17.30 27.17 1.55
C PHE A 289 -17.42 25.66 1.35
N LEU A 290 -16.35 24.90 1.60
CA LEU A 290 -16.39 23.44 1.59
C LEU A 290 -17.22 22.87 2.74
N TYR A 291 -17.23 23.57 3.89
CA TYR A 291 -18.05 23.22 5.04
C TYR A 291 -19.50 23.66 4.85
N THR A 292 -19.73 24.90 4.42
CA THR A 292 -21.09 25.46 4.31
C THR A 292 -21.91 24.85 3.16
N HIS A 293 -21.25 24.30 2.14
CA HIS A 293 -21.90 23.60 1.02
C HIS A 293 -21.71 22.07 1.06
N PHE A 294 -21.37 21.51 2.22
CA PHE A 294 -21.06 20.08 2.34
C PHE A 294 -22.23 19.16 1.95
N ASP A 295 -23.48 19.54 2.24
CA ASP A 295 -24.67 18.80 1.80
C ASP A 295 -24.77 18.72 0.27
N GLU A 296 -24.50 19.82 -0.45
CA GLU A 296 -24.51 19.82 -1.93
C GLU A 296 -23.38 18.95 -2.51
N LEU A 297 -22.22 18.88 -1.83
CA LEU A 297 -21.17 17.91 -2.18
C LEU A 297 -21.64 16.47 -2.02
N CYS A 298 -22.34 16.16 -0.92
CA CYS A 298 -22.87 14.81 -0.68
C CYS A 298 -23.83 14.38 -1.80
N GLU A 299 -24.71 15.26 -2.27
CA GLU A 299 -25.61 14.98 -3.40
C GLU A 299 -24.86 14.67 -4.70
N ILE A 300 -23.71 15.29 -4.93
CA ILE A 300 -22.86 14.98 -6.09
C ILE A 300 -22.23 13.60 -5.89
N PHE A 301 -21.60 13.34 -4.74
CA PHE A 301 -20.86 12.11 -4.48
C PHE A 301 -21.78 10.88 -4.49
N ALA A 302 -23.00 11.01 -3.95
CA ALA A 302 -24.01 9.95 -3.92
C ALA A 302 -24.46 9.48 -5.32
N ARG A 303 -24.35 10.34 -6.34
CA ARG A 303 -24.73 10.02 -7.73
C ARG A 303 -23.66 9.23 -8.47
N TYR A 304 -22.39 9.41 -8.11
CA TYR A 304 -21.24 8.82 -8.79
C TYR A 304 -20.58 7.68 -8.00
N ASP A 305 -20.95 7.50 -6.73
CA ASP A 305 -20.27 6.64 -5.76
C ASP A 305 -18.82 7.04 -5.50
N ILE A 306 -18.63 8.34 -5.27
CA ILE A 306 -17.33 8.89 -4.87
C ILE A 306 -17.22 8.79 -3.36
N THR A 307 -16.11 8.22 -2.88
CA THR A 307 -15.79 8.18 -1.44
C THR A 307 -15.22 9.53 -1.00
N PHE A 308 -15.72 10.08 0.11
CA PHE A 308 -15.04 11.19 0.77
C PHE A 308 -13.76 10.70 1.42
N SER A 309 -12.64 11.35 1.08
CA SER A 309 -11.45 11.38 1.94
C SER A 309 -11.48 12.71 2.69
N LEU A 310 -11.94 12.72 3.93
CA LEU A 310 -12.06 13.96 4.69
C LEU A 310 -10.67 14.43 5.12
N GLY A 311 -10.18 15.49 4.48
CA GLY A 311 -8.78 15.91 4.53
C GLY A 311 -8.37 16.49 5.88
N ASP A 312 -7.11 16.24 6.26
CA ASP A 312 -6.47 16.69 7.49
C ASP A 312 -5.73 18.02 7.31
N GLY A 313 -6.47 19.06 6.92
CA GLY A 313 -5.92 20.37 6.57
C GLY A 313 -5.09 21.02 7.68
N LEU A 314 -5.31 20.67 8.94
CA LEU A 314 -4.58 21.10 10.11
C LEU A 314 -3.71 19.99 10.72
N ARG A 315 -3.27 18.99 9.95
CA ARG A 315 -2.29 18.00 10.44
C ARG A 315 -0.97 18.65 10.91
N PRO A 316 -0.24 18.01 11.85
CA PRO A 316 1.06 18.48 12.30
C PRO A 316 2.16 18.21 11.26
N GLY A 317 3.00 19.22 11.01
CA GLY A 317 4.20 19.13 10.15
C GLY A 317 5.52 19.01 10.91
N SER A 318 5.46 18.87 12.23
CA SER A 318 6.59 18.52 13.07
C SER A 318 6.10 17.80 14.32
N ILE A 319 6.97 17.02 14.96
CA ILE A 319 6.64 16.32 16.21
C ILE A 319 6.26 17.28 17.35
N ALA A 320 6.66 18.55 17.25
CA ALA A 320 6.34 19.58 18.23
C ALA A 320 4.86 20.00 18.16
N ASP A 321 4.27 19.95 16.97
CA ASP A 321 2.87 20.35 16.71
C ASP A 321 1.89 19.18 16.88
N ALA A 322 2.42 17.97 17.13
CA ALA A 322 1.64 16.73 17.25
C ALA A 322 0.64 16.74 18.41
N ASN A 323 -0.60 16.34 18.13
CA ASN A 323 -1.74 16.24 19.05
C ASN A 323 -2.13 17.59 19.67
N ASP A 324 -1.95 18.69 18.93
CA ASP A 324 -2.36 20.00 19.40
C ASP A 324 -3.87 20.25 19.20
N GLU A 325 -4.33 21.40 19.72
CA GLU A 325 -5.75 21.75 19.67
C GLU A 325 -6.26 21.98 18.25
N ALA A 326 -5.43 22.50 17.33
CA ALA A 326 -5.83 22.72 15.94
C ALA A 326 -6.13 21.39 15.23
N GLN A 327 -5.26 20.39 15.41
CA GLN A 327 -5.42 19.06 14.85
C GLN A 327 -6.71 18.39 15.36
N PHE A 328 -6.92 18.36 16.67
CA PHE A 328 -8.09 17.68 17.23
C PHE A 328 -9.40 18.46 17.07
N ALA A 329 -9.34 19.78 16.91
CA ALA A 329 -10.52 20.58 16.56
C ALA A 329 -11.02 20.24 15.14
N GLU A 330 -10.11 20.06 14.18
CA GLU A 330 -10.45 19.57 12.85
C GLU A 330 -11.02 18.14 12.92
N LEU A 331 -10.35 17.21 13.61
CA LEU A 331 -10.82 15.82 13.73
C LEU A 331 -12.27 15.72 14.26
N ARG A 332 -12.63 16.52 15.27
CA ARG A 332 -14.01 16.58 15.78
C ARG A 332 -15.01 17.04 14.72
N THR A 333 -14.60 17.98 13.85
CA THR A 333 -15.42 18.44 12.73
C THR A 333 -15.53 17.36 11.66
N LEU A 334 -14.45 16.61 11.38
CA LEU A 334 -14.51 15.49 10.44
C LEU A 334 -15.52 14.42 10.90
N GLY A 335 -15.61 14.16 12.21
CA GLY A 335 -16.64 13.29 12.79
C GLY A 335 -18.08 13.80 12.64
N GLU A 336 -18.29 15.12 12.65
CA GLU A 336 -19.57 15.73 12.27
C GLU A 336 -19.89 15.54 10.79
N LEU A 337 -18.95 15.86 9.91
CA LEU A 337 -19.09 15.72 8.45
C LEU A 337 -19.29 14.25 8.03
N THR A 338 -18.66 13.32 8.73
CA THR A 338 -18.85 11.87 8.53
C THR A 338 -20.30 11.47 8.74
N ARG A 339 -20.94 11.94 9.81
CA ARG A 339 -22.37 11.68 10.09
C ARG A 339 -23.26 12.26 9.00
N ILE A 340 -22.95 13.47 8.53
CA ILE A 340 -23.70 14.11 7.43
C ILE A 340 -23.57 13.29 6.15
N ALA A 341 -22.35 12.99 5.69
CA ALA A 341 -22.12 12.21 4.48
C ALA A 341 -22.74 10.80 4.54
N LYS A 342 -22.60 10.10 5.67
CA LYS A 342 -23.25 8.80 5.89
C LYS A 342 -24.78 8.91 5.83
N SER A 343 -25.39 10.03 6.23
CA SER A 343 -26.84 10.23 6.14
C SER A 343 -27.34 10.40 4.69
N HIS A 344 -26.48 10.88 3.80
CA HIS A 344 -26.70 10.93 2.34
C HIS A 344 -26.33 9.62 1.62
N GLY A 345 -25.97 8.57 2.38
CA GLY A 345 -25.52 7.30 1.81
C GLY A 345 -24.13 7.39 1.17
N VAL A 346 -23.32 8.41 1.45
CA VAL A 346 -21.98 8.56 0.86
C VAL A 346 -20.93 7.86 1.73
N GLN A 347 -20.00 7.17 1.06
CA GLN A 347 -18.86 6.49 1.68
C GLN A 347 -17.85 7.52 2.22
N VAL A 348 -17.24 7.25 3.38
CA VAL A 348 -16.32 8.19 4.04
C VAL A 348 -15.11 7.45 4.62
N MET A 349 -13.93 7.98 4.39
CA MET A 349 -12.70 7.72 5.13
C MET A 349 -12.11 9.03 5.65
N ILE A 350 -11.34 8.97 6.74
CA ILE A 350 -10.79 10.14 7.44
C ILE A 350 -9.30 10.22 7.17
N GLU A 351 -8.80 11.37 6.74
CA GLU A 351 -7.35 11.58 6.67
C GLU A 351 -6.77 11.91 8.05
N GLY A 352 -5.56 11.44 8.28
CA GLY A 352 -4.89 11.48 9.56
C GLY A 352 -3.42 11.88 9.48
N PRO A 353 -2.83 12.15 10.64
CA PRO A 353 -1.73 13.09 10.81
C PRO A 353 -0.45 12.75 10.03
N GLY A 354 0.42 13.77 9.90
CA GLY A 354 1.75 13.68 9.32
C GLY A 354 2.85 13.35 10.35
N HIS A 355 3.28 14.31 11.17
CA HIS A 355 4.43 14.12 12.06
C HIS A 355 3.99 13.85 13.50
N ILE A 356 4.14 12.62 13.99
CA ILE A 356 3.69 12.20 15.33
C ILE A 356 4.76 11.34 16.00
N PRO A 357 5.32 11.76 17.16
CA PRO A 357 6.28 10.93 17.88
C PRO A 357 5.57 9.68 18.44
N MET A 358 6.27 8.53 18.46
CA MET A 358 5.68 7.20 18.71
C MET A 358 4.72 7.11 19.92
N HIS A 359 5.04 7.77 21.04
CA HIS A 359 4.22 7.75 22.26
C HIS A 359 2.84 8.41 22.12
N LYS A 360 2.60 9.16 21.04
CA LYS A 360 1.35 9.85 20.73
C LYS A 360 0.51 9.17 19.65
N ILE A 361 1.05 8.15 18.96
CA ILE A 361 0.41 7.54 17.79
C ILE A 361 -0.94 6.89 18.13
N VAL A 362 -0.98 6.03 19.15
CA VAL A 362 -2.18 5.25 19.49
C VAL A 362 -3.36 6.15 19.91
N GLU A 363 -3.08 7.31 20.52
CA GLU A 363 -4.11 8.28 20.89
C GLU A 363 -4.86 8.82 19.66
N ASN A 364 -4.17 9.00 18.53
CA ASN A 364 -4.79 9.50 17.30
C ASN A 364 -5.83 8.51 16.77
N VAL A 365 -5.51 7.22 16.72
CA VAL A 365 -6.47 6.18 16.28
C VAL A 365 -7.65 6.09 17.24
N ARG A 366 -7.39 6.07 18.56
CA ARG A 366 -8.47 6.01 19.56
C ARG A 366 -9.45 7.18 19.42
N LEU A 367 -8.94 8.40 19.23
CA LEU A 367 -9.77 9.58 19.06
C LEU A 367 -10.50 9.60 17.73
N GLU A 368 -9.87 9.13 16.65
CA GLU A 368 -10.54 9.02 15.36
C GLU A 368 -11.72 8.05 15.45
N GLU A 369 -11.54 6.85 16.01
CA GLU A 369 -12.60 5.86 16.18
C GLU A 369 -13.76 6.41 17.03
N GLU A 370 -13.44 7.08 18.15
CA GLU A 370 -14.42 7.67 19.07
C GLU A 370 -15.23 8.80 18.41
N LEU A 371 -14.59 9.63 17.60
CA LEU A 371 -15.19 10.85 17.05
C LEU A 371 -15.83 10.64 15.66
N CYS A 372 -15.32 9.69 14.87
CA CYS A 372 -15.67 9.51 13.46
C CYS A 372 -16.45 8.22 13.18
N GLU A 373 -17.04 7.61 14.21
CA GLU A 373 -17.87 6.40 14.10
C GLU A 373 -17.13 5.23 13.42
N GLU A 374 -15.86 5.02 13.83
CA GLU A 374 -14.97 3.97 13.30
C GLU A 374 -14.86 3.98 11.76
N ALA A 375 -14.99 5.15 11.12
CA ALA A 375 -14.73 5.29 9.70
C ALA A 375 -13.27 4.86 9.38
N PRO A 376 -12.98 4.36 8.16
CA PRO A 376 -11.62 3.98 7.81
C PRO A 376 -10.65 5.17 7.95
N PHE A 377 -9.57 4.97 8.71
CA PHE A 377 -8.53 5.97 8.87
C PHE A 377 -7.46 5.83 7.78
N TYR A 378 -7.03 6.95 7.21
CA TYR A 378 -6.06 7.07 6.12
C TYR A 378 -4.93 8.04 6.51
N THR A 379 -3.71 7.56 6.77
CA THR A 379 -2.67 8.39 7.41
C THR A 379 -1.44 8.61 6.54
N LEU A 380 -0.84 9.80 6.58
CA LEU A 380 0.44 10.11 5.93
C LEU A 380 1.62 9.75 6.84
N GLY A 381 2.11 8.51 6.77
CA GLY A 381 3.02 7.95 7.76
C GLY A 381 2.25 7.44 8.99
N PRO A 382 2.46 7.99 10.20
CA PRO A 382 3.14 9.26 10.49
C PRO A 382 4.67 9.19 10.61
N LEU A 383 5.36 10.30 10.34
CA LEU A 383 6.80 10.46 10.62
C LEU A 383 7.04 10.47 12.14
N ALA A 384 7.79 9.49 12.63
CA ALA A 384 8.09 9.35 14.07
C ALA A 384 9.13 10.36 14.57
N THR A 385 9.90 10.98 13.67
CA THR A 385 10.95 11.96 13.98
C THR A 385 11.23 12.85 12.76
N ASP A 386 11.69 14.08 13.00
CA ASP A 386 11.91 15.10 11.97
C ASP A 386 13.40 15.24 11.56
N ILE A 387 14.29 14.42 12.11
CA ILE A 387 15.75 14.66 12.05
C ILE A 387 16.45 13.98 10.86
N ALA A 388 15.71 13.28 9.99
CA ALA A 388 16.30 12.44 8.94
C ALA A 388 15.67 12.65 7.54
N PRO A 389 15.67 13.90 7.02
CA PRO A 389 15.31 14.12 5.62
C PRO A 389 16.20 13.27 4.70
N ALA A 390 15.68 12.88 3.53
CA ALA A 390 16.19 11.81 2.65
C ALA A 390 15.84 10.38 3.11
N TYR A 391 15.45 10.20 4.37
CA TYR A 391 15.08 8.91 4.96
C TYR A 391 13.68 8.93 5.56
N ASP A 392 12.84 9.85 5.12
CA ASP A 392 11.48 10.02 5.66
C ASP A 392 10.57 8.84 5.36
N HIS A 393 10.81 8.10 4.27
CA HIS A 393 10.21 6.78 4.04
C HIS A 393 10.45 5.81 5.23
N ILE A 394 11.63 5.85 5.87
CA ILE A 394 11.95 5.03 7.05
C ILE A 394 11.34 5.61 8.32
N THR A 395 11.51 6.92 8.56
CA THR A 395 10.98 7.58 9.77
C THR A 395 9.46 7.43 9.85
N SER A 396 8.79 7.49 8.69
CA SER A 396 7.36 7.30 8.56
C SER A 396 6.94 5.83 8.58
N ALA A 397 7.71 4.89 8.03
CA ALA A 397 7.39 3.46 8.10
C ALA A 397 7.24 2.96 9.55
N ILE A 398 8.06 3.49 10.47
CA ILE A 398 7.96 3.19 11.91
C ILE A 398 6.57 3.60 12.42
N GLY A 399 6.15 4.83 12.17
CA GLY A 399 4.85 5.31 12.63
C GLY A 399 3.69 4.65 11.89
N ALA A 400 3.83 4.41 10.58
CA ALA A 400 2.86 3.76 9.72
C ALA A 400 2.53 2.34 10.17
N ALA A 401 3.55 1.53 10.50
CA ALA A 401 3.33 0.20 11.05
C ALA A 401 2.62 0.25 12.41
N MET A 402 2.99 1.18 13.29
CA MET A 402 2.37 1.34 14.62
C MET A 402 0.91 1.81 14.53
N ILE A 403 0.62 2.77 13.66
CA ILE A 403 -0.72 3.36 13.53
C ILE A 403 -1.68 2.38 12.84
N ALA A 404 -1.20 1.64 11.83
CA ALA A 404 -1.97 0.57 11.20
C ALA A 404 -2.19 -0.63 12.12
N GLN A 405 -1.21 -0.99 12.96
CA GLN A 405 -1.41 -1.99 14.01
C GLN A 405 -2.55 -1.57 14.97
N ALA A 406 -2.62 -0.28 15.32
CA ALA A 406 -3.64 0.24 16.22
C ALA A 406 -5.05 0.29 15.56
N GLY A 407 -5.13 0.52 14.25
CA GLY A 407 -6.40 0.45 13.53
C GLY A 407 -6.50 1.18 12.19
N THR A 408 -5.46 1.88 11.74
CA THR A 408 -5.48 2.55 10.43
C THR A 408 -5.70 1.56 9.28
N ALA A 409 -6.60 1.93 8.36
CA ALA A 409 -7.02 1.09 7.24
C ALA A 409 -6.15 1.28 5.99
N MET A 410 -5.71 2.51 5.72
CA MET A 410 -4.85 2.84 4.57
C MET A 410 -3.69 3.75 4.96
N LEU A 411 -2.53 3.53 4.35
CA LEU A 411 -1.31 4.31 4.60
C LEU A 411 -0.91 5.06 3.34
N CYS A 412 -0.88 6.39 3.40
CA CYS A 412 -0.28 7.19 2.35
C CYS A 412 1.23 7.08 2.46
N TYR A 413 1.86 6.64 1.38
CA TYR A 413 3.30 6.46 1.38
C TYR A 413 4.06 7.79 1.56
N VAL A 414 5.32 7.66 1.95
CA VAL A 414 6.27 8.77 2.01
C VAL A 414 7.51 8.29 1.29
N THR A 415 8.00 9.10 0.36
CA THR A 415 9.17 8.76 -0.46
C THR A 415 10.47 9.21 0.23
N PRO A 416 11.64 8.73 -0.20
CA PRO A 416 12.92 9.29 0.28
C PRO A 416 13.03 10.80 0.09
N LYS A 417 12.47 11.35 -0.99
CA LYS A 417 12.51 12.78 -1.33
C LYS A 417 11.46 13.64 -0.63
N GLU A 418 10.70 13.09 0.31
CA GLU A 418 9.84 13.91 1.17
C GLU A 418 10.66 15.06 1.79
N HIS A 419 10.06 16.26 1.83
CA HIS A 419 10.72 17.52 2.24
C HIS A 419 11.90 17.99 1.37
N LEU A 420 12.26 17.30 0.29
CA LEU A 420 13.44 17.60 -0.53
C LEU A 420 13.12 17.88 -2.00
N GLY A 421 12.15 17.17 -2.58
CA GLY A 421 11.79 17.36 -3.99
C GLY A 421 10.75 16.37 -4.50
N LEU A 422 10.51 16.40 -5.81
CA LEU A 422 9.60 15.46 -6.46
C LEU A 422 10.26 14.08 -6.61
N PRO A 423 9.54 13.00 -6.29
CA PRO A 423 10.05 11.65 -6.44
C PRO A 423 10.21 11.28 -7.92
N ASP A 424 11.31 10.60 -8.24
CA ASP A 424 11.46 9.91 -9.52
C ASP A 424 10.91 8.47 -9.43
N ARG A 425 11.08 7.70 -10.52
CA ARG A 425 10.58 6.32 -10.61
C ARG A 425 11.15 5.41 -9.50
N ASP A 426 12.42 5.56 -9.14
CA ASP A 426 13.04 4.69 -8.15
C ASP A 426 12.61 5.10 -6.73
N ASP A 427 12.46 6.40 -6.46
CA ASP A 427 11.87 6.87 -5.21
C ASP A 427 10.45 6.35 -4.98
N VAL A 428 9.64 6.27 -6.05
CA VAL A 428 8.29 5.68 -6.00
C VAL A 428 8.37 4.21 -5.60
N LYS A 429 9.25 3.41 -6.22
CA LYS A 429 9.45 2.00 -5.84
C LYS A 429 9.86 1.88 -4.37
N VAL A 430 10.84 2.67 -3.93
CA VAL A 430 11.32 2.66 -2.54
C VAL A 430 10.18 2.98 -1.57
N GLY A 431 9.39 4.03 -1.84
CA GLY A 431 8.23 4.38 -1.03
C GLY A 431 7.20 3.26 -0.97
N VAL A 432 6.81 2.69 -2.12
CA VAL A 432 5.80 1.62 -2.20
C VAL A 432 6.25 0.37 -1.45
N ILE A 433 7.48 -0.11 -1.70
CA ILE A 433 8.01 -1.30 -1.00
C ILE A 433 8.10 -1.06 0.51
N THR A 434 8.58 0.12 0.92
CA THR A 434 8.66 0.50 2.34
C THR A 434 7.29 0.46 3.02
N TYR A 435 6.26 0.95 2.35
CA TYR A 435 4.91 0.95 2.89
C TYR A 435 4.21 -0.41 2.81
N LYS A 436 4.52 -1.26 1.82
CA LYS A 436 4.09 -2.68 1.87
C LYS A 436 4.70 -3.41 3.04
N ILE A 437 5.96 -3.13 3.40
CA ILE A 437 6.58 -3.67 4.62
C ILE A 437 5.81 -3.20 5.86
N ALA A 438 5.51 -1.90 5.97
CA ALA A 438 4.79 -1.35 7.12
C ALA A 438 3.36 -1.93 7.23
N ALA A 439 2.61 -1.97 6.13
CA ALA A 439 1.27 -2.55 6.05
C ALA A 439 1.27 -4.03 6.43
N HIS A 440 2.17 -4.83 5.85
CA HIS A 440 2.30 -6.25 6.15
C HIS A 440 2.72 -6.49 7.61
N SER A 441 3.63 -5.68 8.15
CA SER A 441 4.03 -5.76 9.56
C SER A 441 2.86 -5.49 10.50
N ALA A 442 2.01 -4.52 10.15
CA ALA A 442 0.77 -4.26 10.88
C ALA A 442 -0.23 -5.41 10.76
N ASP A 443 -0.39 -6.02 9.58
CA ASP A 443 -1.24 -7.21 9.39
C ASP A 443 -0.78 -8.40 10.23
N LEU A 444 0.54 -8.66 10.30
CA LEU A 444 1.12 -9.66 11.21
C LEU A 444 0.81 -9.33 12.67
N ALA A 445 0.97 -8.07 13.07
CA ALA A 445 0.73 -7.63 14.45
C ALA A 445 -0.76 -7.69 14.84
N LYS A 446 -1.68 -7.47 13.89
CA LYS A 446 -3.13 -7.68 14.04
C LYS A 446 -3.52 -9.15 14.07
N GLY A 447 -2.64 -10.06 13.66
CA GLY A 447 -2.96 -11.47 13.45
C GLY A 447 -3.90 -11.69 12.27
N HIS A 448 -3.80 -10.85 11.23
CA HIS A 448 -4.64 -10.96 10.03
C HIS A 448 -4.47 -12.34 9.39
N PRO A 449 -5.57 -13.03 9.01
CA PRO A 449 -5.49 -14.33 8.35
C PRO A 449 -4.53 -14.29 7.16
N ARG A 450 -3.72 -15.35 7.01
CA ARG A 450 -2.78 -15.58 5.91
C ARG A 450 -1.57 -14.64 5.81
N ALA A 451 -1.50 -13.56 6.60
CA ALA A 451 -0.35 -12.66 6.59
C ALA A 451 0.97 -13.42 6.87
N GLN A 452 0.95 -14.33 7.86
CA GLN A 452 2.13 -15.12 8.23
C GLN A 452 2.55 -16.17 7.18
N GLU A 453 1.67 -16.59 6.27
CA GLU A 453 1.98 -17.66 5.30
C GLU A 453 3.20 -17.32 4.43
N ARG A 454 3.32 -16.04 4.03
CA ARG A 454 4.44 -15.59 3.20
C ARG A 454 5.75 -15.53 3.97
N ASP A 455 5.73 -15.07 5.23
CA ASP A 455 6.90 -15.06 6.12
C ASP A 455 7.41 -16.48 6.37
N ASP A 456 6.50 -17.41 6.65
CA ASP A 456 6.83 -18.81 6.92
C ASP A 456 7.38 -19.48 5.65
N ALA A 457 6.76 -19.25 4.48
CA ALA A 457 7.24 -19.77 3.20
C ALA A 457 8.65 -19.25 2.85
N LEU A 458 8.89 -17.94 3.03
CA LEU A 458 10.20 -17.33 2.77
C LEU A 458 11.24 -17.81 3.78
N SER A 459 10.88 -17.92 5.05
CA SER A 459 11.76 -18.42 6.11
C SER A 459 12.13 -19.89 5.89
N LYS A 460 11.18 -20.71 5.44
CA LYS A 460 11.43 -22.09 5.05
C LYS A 460 12.38 -22.16 3.86
N ALA A 461 12.14 -21.37 2.80
CA ALA A 461 13.04 -21.30 1.65
C ALA A 461 14.47 -20.88 2.04
N ARG A 462 14.59 -19.90 2.95
CA ARG A 462 15.87 -19.45 3.51
C ARG A 462 16.59 -20.55 4.26
N PHE A 463 15.89 -21.27 5.15
CA PHE A 463 16.48 -22.35 5.94
C PHE A 463 16.90 -23.54 5.08
N GLU A 464 16.14 -23.84 4.03
CA GLU A 464 16.41 -24.91 3.07
C GLU A 464 17.40 -24.49 1.97
N PHE A 465 17.91 -23.25 2.02
CA PHE A 465 18.83 -22.68 1.02
C PHE A 465 18.29 -22.70 -0.41
N ARG A 466 16.96 -22.61 -0.57
CA ARG A 466 16.29 -22.42 -1.86
C ARG A 466 16.34 -20.94 -2.24
N TRP A 467 17.53 -20.46 -2.61
CA TRP A 467 17.79 -19.04 -2.87
C TRP A 467 16.82 -18.43 -3.89
N THR A 468 16.59 -19.13 -5.02
CA THR A 468 15.62 -18.69 -6.03
C THR A 468 14.23 -18.48 -5.45
N ASP A 469 13.78 -19.38 -4.57
CA ASP A 469 12.47 -19.27 -3.93
C ASP A 469 12.43 -18.14 -2.92
N GLN A 470 13.51 -17.94 -2.16
CA GLN A 470 13.65 -16.81 -1.25
C GLN A 470 13.55 -15.48 -1.99
N PHE A 471 14.19 -15.33 -3.16
CA PHE A 471 14.08 -14.12 -3.97
C PHE A 471 12.66 -13.94 -4.50
N ASN A 472 12.09 -14.98 -5.12
CA ASN A 472 10.74 -14.93 -5.70
C ASN A 472 9.66 -14.60 -4.64
N LEU A 473 9.84 -15.04 -3.40
CA LEU A 473 8.94 -14.75 -2.28
C LEU A 473 9.09 -13.34 -1.71
N ALA A 474 10.21 -12.64 -1.98
CA ALA A 474 10.44 -11.29 -1.49
C ALA A 474 9.42 -10.27 -2.07
N LEU A 475 9.22 -9.14 -1.38
CA LEU A 475 8.40 -8.04 -1.91
C LEU A 475 9.01 -7.47 -3.19
N ASP A 476 10.34 -7.43 -3.25
CA ASP A 476 11.13 -6.96 -4.37
C ASP A 476 12.14 -8.04 -4.79
N PRO A 477 11.73 -9.00 -5.65
CA PRO A 477 12.59 -10.10 -6.08
C PRO A 477 13.84 -9.62 -6.83
N ASP A 478 13.71 -8.56 -7.63
CA ASP A 478 14.79 -7.99 -8.43
C ASP A 478 15.96 -7.57 -7.53
N THR A 479 15.69 -6.73 -6.52
CA THR A 479 16.71 -6.24 -5.58
C THR A 479 17.26 -7.36 -4.69
N ALA A 480 16.40 -8.29 -4.26
CA ALA A 480 16.84 -9.41 -3.43
C ALA A 480 17.86 -10.31 -4.15
N ARG A 481 17.67 -10.53 -5.46
CA ARG A 481 18.62 -11.26 -6.29
C ARG A 481 19.89 -10.45 -6.54
N GLU A 482 19.74 -9.17 -6.89
CA GLU A 482 20.87 -8.27 -7.16
C GLU A 482 21.86 -8.26 -5.98
N TYR A 483 21.38 -8.04 -4.75
CA TYR A 483 22.23 -7.98 -3.55
C TYR A 483 22.92 -9.31 -3.21
N HIS A 484 22.30 -10.44 -3.54
CA HIS A 484 22.98 -11.73 -3.40
C HIS A 484 24.10 -11.88 -4.44
N ASP A 485 23.77 -11.61 -5.70
CA ASP A 485 24.64 -11.84 -6.85
C ASP A 485 25.83 -10.85 -6.89
N GLU A 486 25.76 -9.71 -6.21
CA GLU A 486 26.91 -8.82 -5.96
C GLU A 486 28.12 -9.54 -5.34
N THR A 487 27.88 -10.54 -4.50
CA THR A 487 28.94 -11.29 -3.79
C THR A 487 29.09 -12.73 -4.30
N LEU A 488 28.00 -13.35 -4.70
CA LEU A 488 27.95 -14.76 -5.13
C LEU A 488 27.20 -14.92 -6.47
N PRO A 489 27.71 -14.36 -7.58
CA PRO A 489 26.99 -14.30 -8.86
C PRO A 489 26.85 -15.65 -9.58
N ALA A 490 27.67 -16.64 -9.21
CA ALA A 490 27.70 -17.91 -9.93
C ALA A 490 26.44 -18.74 -9.64
N GLU A 491 25.80 -19.29 -10.68
CA GLU A 491 24.59 -20.13 -10.55
C GLU A 491 24.68 -21.24 -9.48
N PRO A 492 25.81 -21.96 -9.31
CA PRO A 492 25.94 -22.93 -8.22
C PRO A 492 25.75 -22.33 -6.81
N ALA A 493 26.01 -21.04 -6.62
CA ALA A 493 25.80 -20.37 -5.34
C ALA A 493 24.32 -20.28 -4.95
N LYS A 494 23.40 -20.29 -5.92
CA LYS A 494 21.94 -20.32 -5.69
C LYS A 494 21.44 -21.69 -5.18
N THR A 495 22.35 -22.67 -5.09
CA THR A 495 22.14 -23.98 -4.45
C THR A 495 23.06 -24.20 -3.25
N ALA A 496 23.84 -23.19 -2.85
CA ALA A 496 24.81 -23.33 -1.77
C ALA A 496 24.14 -23.30 -0.39
N HIS A 497 24.54 -24.24 0.47
CA HIS A 497 24.13 -24.30 1.88
C HIS A 497 24.89 -23.31 2.79
N PHE A 498 25.10 -22.08 2.31
CA PHE A 498 25.66 -20.97 3.06
C PHE A 498 25.42 -19.65 2.33
N CYS A 499 25.43 -18.54 3.07
CA CYS A 499 25.48 -17.20 2.50
C CYS A 499 26.91 -16.63 2.55
N SER A 500 27.17 -15.55 1.81
CA SER A 500 28.46 -14.85 1.81
C SER A 500 28.85 -14.32 3.20
N MET A 501 27.88 -14.01 4.07
CA MET A 501 28.16 -13.51 5.43
C MET A 501 28.80 -14.55 6.37
N CYS A 502 28.36 -15.82 6.33
CA CYS A 502 28.86 -16.86 7.23
C CYS A 502 29.89 -17.80 6.58
N GLY A 503 29.87 -17.88 5.25
CA GLY A 503 30.68 -18.80 4.47
C GLY A 503 30.39 -20.28 4.74
N PRO A 504 31.08 -21.19 4.04
CA PRO A 504 30.81 -22.62 4.05
C PRO A 504 31.30 -23.34 5.30
N LYS A 505 31.68 -22.68 6.39
CA LYS A 505 32.10 -23.35 7.64
C LYS A 505 31.21 -23.02 8.82
N PHE A 506 30.67 -21.81 8.86
CA PHE A 506 30.00 -21.27 10.04
C PHE A 506 28.55 -20.86 9.77
N CYS A 507 27.96 -21.29 8.66
CA CYS A 507 26.55 -21.05 8.42
C CYS A 507 25.71 -21.76 9.49
N SER A 508 25.04 -20.97 10.33
CA SER A 508 24.23 -21.45 11.45
C SER A 508 23.09 -22.35 10.99
N MET A 509 22.38 -21.97 9.92
CA MET A 509 21.28 -22.76 9.37
C MET A 509 21.75 -24.13 8.87
N ARG A 510 22.93 -24.22 8.25
CA ARG A 510 23.50 -25.50 7.84
C ARG A 510 23.88 -26.36 9.03
N ILE A 511 24.56 -25.78 10.02
CA ILE A 511 24.91 -26.51 11.26
C ILE A 511 23.63 -27.04 11.92
N SER A 512 22.56 -26.25 11.97
CA SER A 512 21.26 -26.71 12.49
C SER A 512 20.65 -27.83 11.64
N ALA A 513 20.77 -27.79 10.31
CA ALA A 513 20.34 -28.88 9.45
C ALA A 513 21.13 -30.17 9.70
N ASP A 514 22.46 -30.08 9.84
CA ASP A 514 23.33 -31.21 10.18
C ASP A 514 22.95 -31.82 11.55
N VAL A 515 22.65 -30.98 12.55
CA VAL A 515 22.18 -31.43 13.87
C VAL A 515 20.82 -32.13 13.78
N ARG A 516 19.88 -31.61 12.98
CA ARG A 516 18.56 -32.24 12.78
C ARG A 516 18.70 -33.59 12.08
N ALA A 517 19.50 -33.68 11.03
CA ALA A 517 19.77 -34.93 10.32
C ALA A 517 20.41 -35.98 11.24
N TYR A 518 21.37 -35.57 12.07
CA TYR A 518 21.98 -36.43 13.08
C TYR A 518 20.95 -36.95 14.08
N ALA A 519 20.11 -36.05 14.61
CA ALA A 519 19.05 -36.41 15.57
C ALA A 519 18.03 -37.39 14.95
N GLU A 520 17.62 -37.17 13.70
CA GLU A 520 16.70 -38.06 12.99
C GLU A 520 17.32 -39.44 12.72
N GLU A 521 18.54 -39.50 12.20
CA GLU A 521 19.26 -40.76 11.94
C GLU A 521 19.43 -41.58 13.24
N HIS A 522 19.55 -40.90 14.37
CA HIS A 522 19.85 -41.50 15.67
C HIS A 522 18.63 -41.60 16.59
N ASN A 523 17.43 -41.25 16.11
CA ASN A 523 16.17 -41.20 16.87
C ASN A 523 16.28 -40.42 18.20
N LEU A 524 16.96 -39.26 18.18
CA LEU A 524 17.18 -38.39 19.33
C LEU A 524 16.02 -37.40 19.48
N VAL A 525 14.85 -37.89 19.88
CA VAL A 525 13.61 -37.09 19.94
C VAL A 525 13.39 -36.48 21.32
N THR A 526 13.82 -37.18 22.37
CA THR A 526 13.67 -36.75 23.77
C THR A 526 15.03 -36.53 24.43
N ALA A 527 15.03 -35.84 25.58
CA ALA A 527 16.23 -35.71 26.41
C ALA A 527 16.81 -37.08 26.81
N GLU A 528 15.94 -38.06 27.08
CA GLU A 528 16.34 -39.44 27.40
C GLU A 528 17.02 -40.16 26.23
N ASP A 529 16.59 -39.91 24.98
CA ASP A 529 17.23 -40.48 23.80
C ASP A 529 18.64 -39.92 23.61
N ILE A 530 18.81 -38.62 23.84
CA ILE A 530 20.10 -37.91 23.79
C ILE A 530 21.04 -38.47 24.87
N ASP A 531 20.58 -38.56 26.12
CA ASP A 531 21.37 -39.07 27.23
C ASP A 531 21.83 -40.52 26.99
N ARG A 532 20.90 -41.39 26.53
CA ARG A 532 21.22 -42.78 26.16
C ARG A 532 22.28 -42.85 25.06
N ARG A 533 22.23 -41.96 24.07
CA ARG A 533 23.22 -41.94 22.98
C ARG A 533 24.58 -41.44 23.45
N ILE A 534 24.61 -40.41 24.30
CA ILE A 534 25.84 -39.92 24.94
C ILE A 534 26.50 -41.04 25.75
N GLU A 535 25.73 -41.79 26.54
CA GLU A 535 26.24 -42.95 27.27
C GLU A 535 26.84 -44.02 26.35
N GLN A 536 26.17 -44.34 25.24
CA GLN A 536 26.65 -45.31 24.25
C GLN A 536 27.94 -44.84 23.55
N GLU A 537 28.04 -43.56 23.18
CA GLU A 537 29.23 -43.00 22.54
C GLU A 537 30.41 -42.88 23.52
N MET A 538 30.14 -42.54 24.78
CA MET A 538 31.16 -42.54 25.82
C MET A 538 31.63 -43.95 26.15
N ALA A 539 30.75 -44.95 26.15
CA ALA A 539 31.14 -46.34 26.26
C ALA A 539 32.00 -46.80 25.07
N ALA A 540 31.65 -46.40 23.84
CA ALA A 540 32.43 -46.69 22.63
C ALA A 540 33.81 -46.02 22.67
N LYS A 541 33.89 -44.74 23.07
CA LYS A 541 35.17 -44.03 23.25
C LYS A 541 36.01 -44.62 24.37
N SER A 542 35.38 -45.11 25.44
CA SER A 542 36.06 -45.84 26.51
C SER A 542 36.64 -47.17 26.03
N ALA A 543 35.93 -47.91 25.17
CA ALA A 543 36.42 -49.13 24.54
C ALA A 543 37.57 -48.82 23.56
N GLU A 544 37.44 -47.80 22.71
CA GLU A 544 38.50 -47.34 21.79
C GLU A 544 39.76 -46.93 22.56
N PHE A 545 39.61 -46.21 23.67
CA PHE A 545 40.71 -45.84 24.55
C PHE A 545 41.40 -47.06 25.17
N ALA A 546 40.63 -48.06 25.61
CA ALA A 546 41.17 -49.31 26.15
C ALA A 546 41.91 -50.13 25.09
N ASP A 547 41.35 -50.27 23.89
CA ASP A 547 41.95 -50.97 22.74
C ASP A 547 43.22 -50.27 22.25
N ALA A 548 43.27 -48.94 22.34
CA ALA A 548 44.47 -48.15 22.08
C ALA A 548 45.49 -48.16 23.24
N GLY A 549 45.29 -49.05 24.23
CA GLY A 549 46.22 -49.32 25.32
C GLY A 549 46.14 -48.30 26.46
N ASN A 550 45.00 -47.63 26.65
CA ASN A 550 44.76 -46.58 27.65
C ASN A 550 45.75 -45.41 27.55
N ARG A 551 46.12 -45.03 26.32
CA ARG A 551 47.09 -43.97 26.06
C ARG A 551 46.37 -42.69 25.64
N VAL A 552 46.67 -41.59 26.33
CA VAL A 552 46.11 -40.26 26.01
C VAL A 552 46.74 -39.68 24.73
N TYR A 553 47.95 -40.11 24.38
CA TYR A 553 48.66 -39.70 23.17
C TYR A 553 48.92 -40.93 22.30
N LEU A 554 48.27 -40.98 21.14
CA LEU A 554 48.49 -42.03 20.14
C LEU A 554 49.70 -41.68 19.26
N PRO A 555 50.55 -42.65 18.89
CA PRO A 555 51.65 -42.41 17.95
C PRO A 555 51.09 -41.97 16.59
N ILE A 556 51.65 -40.91 16.00
CA ILE A 556 51.37 -40.56 14.60
C ILE A 556 52.18 -41.53 13.74
N ASP A 557 51.52 -42.41 12.99
CA ASP A 557 52.20 -43.32 12.07
C ASP A 557 52.93 -42.54 10.97
N ALA A 558 54.24 -42.77 10.84
CA ALA A 558 55.13 -42.08 9.91
C ALA A 558 55.08 -42.62 8.46
N THR A 559 53.96 -43.21 8.01
CA THR A 559 53.88 -43.93 6.72
C THR A 559 52.86 -43.40 5.71
N SER A 560 52.14 -42.31 5.98
CA SER A 560 51.18 -41.74 5.00
C SER A 560 51.72 -40.59 4.14
N GLY A 561 53.03 -40.31 4.17
CA GLY A 561 53.63 -39.13 3.51
C GLY A 561 54.45 -39.37 2.23
N ALA A 562 54.50 -40.57 1.66
CA ALA A 562 55.44 -40.87 0.55
C ALA A 562 54.78 -41.50 -0.69
N ALA A 563 54.04 -40.69 -1.45
CA ALA A 563 53.79 -40.77 -2.90
C ALA A 563 52.88 -39.57 -3.24
N SER A 564 53.18 -38.57 -4.09
CA SER A 564 54.01 -38.49 -5.28
C SER A 564 54.47 -37.04 -5.48
N ARG A 565 55.78 -36.82 -5.63
CA ARG A 565 56.35 -35.68 -6.38
C ARG A 565 57.50 -36.20 -7.24
N SER A 566 57.16 -36.60 -8.46
CA SER A 566 57.95 -36.46 -9.69
C SER A 566 57.07 -36.84 -10.86
#